data_AF-A0A376VWB5-F1
#
_entry.id   AF-A0A376VWB5-F1
#
_cell.length_a   1.000
_cell.length_b   1.000
_cell.length_c   1.000
_cell.angle_alpha   90.00
_cell.angle_beta   90.00
_cell.angle_gamma   90.00
#
_symmetry.space_group_name_H-M   'P 1'
#
loop_
_entity.id
_entity.type
_entity.pdbx_description
1 polymer ?
#
loop_
_entity_poly.entity_id
_entity_poly.type
_entity_poly.pdbx_seq_one_letter_code
_entity_poly.pdbx_strand_id
1 'polypeptide(L)'
;MDGSWLNQLRLLQKTVVLILDDLEPLTNQQCNDLLEIVEDRYEQSSTIVISQFPVDKWYGLMENPTTANAILDRLVHNAHRLVL
;
A
#
# COMPACT_ATOMS: atom_id res chain seq x y z
N MET A 1 12.02 0.04 -18.79
CA MET A 1 11.47 -0.69 -17.64
C MET A 1 11.18 -2.10 -18.11
N ASP A 2 11.88 -3.08 -17.54
CA ASP A 2 11.78 -4.46 -18.00
C ASP A 2 10.40 -5.01 -17.67
N GLY A 3 9.70 -5.62 -18.63
CA GLY A 3 8.29 -6.02 -18.52
C GLY A 3 7.95 -6.99 -17.38
N SER A 4 8.94 -7.42 -16.60
CA SER A 4 8.78 -8.19 -15.36
C SER A 4 7.93 -7.45 -14.33
N TRP A 5 8.15 -6.15 -14.10
CA TRP A 5 7.38 -5.36 -13.13
C TRP A 5 5.89 -5.29 -13.51
N LEU A 6 5.61 -4.98 -14.78
CA LEU A 6 4.25 -4.94 -15.30
C LEU A 6 3.53 -6.29 -15.18
N ASN A 7 4.26 -7.40 -15.35
CA ASN A 7 3.70 -8.74 -15.13
C ASN A 7 3.41 -9.00 -13.64
N GLN A 8 4.27 -8.55 -12.73
CA GLN A 8 4.04 -8.64 -11.29
C GLN A 8 2.84 -7.81 -10.86
N LEU A 9 2.71 -6.56 -11.33
CA LEU A 9 1.53 -5.72 -11.05
C LEU A 9 0.24 -6.39 -11.50
N ARG A 10 0.21 -6.98 -12.69
CA ARG A 10 -0.97 -7.74 -13.16
C ARG A 10 -1.32 -8.93 -12.28
N LEU A 11 -0.32 -9.60 -11.70
CA LEU A 11 -0.54 -10.70 -10.77
C LEU A 11 -1.10 -10.18 -9.44
N LEU A 12 -0.50 -9.10 -8.91
CA LEU A 12 -0.97 -8.44 -7.70
C LEU A 12 -2.40 -7.94 -7.88
N GLN A 13 -2.74 -7.28 -8.98
CA GLN A 13 -4.09 -6.80 -9.29
C GLN A 13 -5.14 -7.94 -9.29
N LYS A 14 -4.81 -9.10 -9.86
CA LYS A 14 -5.72 -10.26 -9.92
C LYS A 14 -5.84 -11.01 -8.60
N THR A 15 -5.02 -10.68 -7.60
CA THR A 15 -5.02 -11.34 -6.30
C THR A 15 -6.25 -10.88 -5.51
N VAL A 16 -7.12 -11.83 -5.13
CA VAL A 16 -8.37 -11.54 -4.42
C VAL A 16 -8.11 -10.85 -3.08
N VAL A 17 -7.12 -11.35 -2.32
CA VAL A 17 -6.66 -10.77 -1.06
C VAL A 17 -5.15 -10.64 -1.09
N LEU A 18 -4.65 -9.41 -1.09
CA LEU A 18 -3.23 -9.10 -0.96
C LEU A 18 -2.90 -8.79 0.50
N ILE A 19 -1.87 -9.41 1.05
CA ILE A 19 -1.36 -9.12 2.39
C ILE A 19 -0.03 -8.39 2.24
N LEU A 20 0.03 -7.19 2.81
CA LEU A 20 1.25 -6.40 2.97
C LEU A 20 1.68 -6.54 4.43
N ASP A 21 2.72 -7.33 4.65
CA ASP A 21 3.28 -7.56 5.97
C ASP A 21 4.41 -6.56 6.27
N ASP A 22 4.60 -6.26 7.55
CA ASP A 22 5.64 -5.37 8.07
C ASP A 22 5.77 -4.01 7.34
N LEU A 23 4.74 -3.16 7.46
CA LEU A 23 4.87 -1.77 7.00
C LEU A 23 5.94 -1.02 7.81
N GLU A 24 7.08 -0.77 7.16
CA GLU A 24 8.28 -0.09 7.67
C GLU A 24 8.54 1.23 6.92
N PRO A 25 9.52 2.05 7.34
CA PRO A 25 9.89 3.25 6.59
C PRO A 25 10.22 2.95 5.12
N LEU A 26 9.54 3.66 4.22
CA LEU A 26 9.63 3.50 2.77
C LEU A 26 10.41 4.65 2.14
N THR A 27 11.33 4.30 1.24
CA THR A 27 11.97 5.27 0.35
C THR A 27 10.96 5.87 -0.63
N ASN A 28 11.28 7.00 -1.26
CA ASN A 28 10.46 7.59 -2.31
C ASN A 28 10.07 6.60 -3.44
N GLN A 29 11.00 5.74 -3.87
CA GLN A 29 10.71 4.75 -4.92
C GLN A 29 9.69 3.71 -4.42
N GLN A 30 9.90 3.17 -3.22
CA GLN A 30 8.97 2.20 -2.62
C GLN A 30 7.59 2.81 -2.37
N CYS A 31 7.51 4.10 -2.02
CA CYS A 31 6.24 4.80 -1.93
C CYS A 31 5.52 4.85 -3.28
N ASN A 32 6.25 5.15 -4.37
CA ASN A 32 5.65 5.17 -5.71
C ASN A 32 5.18 3.78 -6.16
N ASP A 33 5.99 2.74 -5.90
CA ASP A 33 5.64 1.35 -6.22
C ASP A 33 4.42 0.90 -5.42
N LEU A 34 4.35 1.23 -4.12
CA LEU A 34 3.20 0.93 -3.27
C LEU A 34 1.96 1.69 -3.73
N LEU A 35 2.10 2.96 -4.10
CA LEU A 35 0.99 3.74 -4.63
C LEU A 35 0.42 3.10 -5.90
N GLU A 36 1.27 2.67 -6.83
CA GLU A 36 0.84 1.98 -8.07
C GLU A 36 0.01 0.73 -7.75
N ILE A 37 0.47 -0.10 -6.81
CA ILE A 37 -0.25 -1.31 -6.36
C ILE A 37 -1.58 -0.95 -5.70
N VAL A 38 -1.59 0.03 -4.81
CA VAL A 38 -2.78 0.40 -4.04
C VAL A 38 -3.82 1.08 -4.93
N GLU A 39 -3.40 1.90 -5.90
CA GLU A 39 -4.26 2.54 -6.89
C GLU A 39 -5.02 1.50 -7.72
N ASP A 40 -4.33 0.52 -8.30
CA ASP A 40 -4.93 -0.53 -9.12
C ASP A 40 -5.92 -1.42 -8.35
N ARG A 41 -5.75 -1.50 -7.03
CA ARG A 41 -6.56 -2.35 -6.14
C ARG A 41 -7.69 -1.60 -5.45
N TYR A 42 -7.63 -0.27 -5.40
CA TYR A 42 -8.59 0.57 -4.69
C TYR A 42 -10.01 0.32 -5.22
N GLU A 43 -10.93 -0.03 -4.33
CA GLU A 43 -12.32 -0.41 -4.63
C GLU A 43 -12.50 -1.62 -5.59
N GLN A 44 -11.43 -2.32 -5.97
CA GLN A 44 -11.48 -3.50 -6.86
C GLN A 44 -11.25 -4.81 -6.12
N SER A 45 -10.38 -4.82 -5.11
CA SER A 45 -9.98 -6.05 -4.38
C SER A 45 -9.53 -5.74 -2.95
N SER A 46 -9.47 -6.76 -2.09
CA SER A 46 -9.17 -6.57 -0.67
C SER A 46 -7.67 -6.52 -0.39
N THR A 47 -7.23 -5.58 0.43
CA THR A 47 -5.84 -5.48 0.89
C THR A 47 -5.81 -5.50 2.41
N ILE A 48 -4.99 -6.37 2.99
CA ILE A 48 -4.71 -6.44 4.42
C ILE A 48 -3.31 -5.87 4.62
N VAL A 49 -3.18 -4.95 5.57
CA VAL A 49 -1.88 -4.38 5.93
C VAL A 49 -1.62 -4.72 7.39
N ILE A 50 -0.46 -5.30 7.66
CA ILE A 50 0.02 -5.65 8.98
C ILE A 50 1.19 -4.72 9.29
N SER A 51 1.19 -4.11 10.47
CA SER A 51 2.24 -3.19 10.87
C SER A 51 2.47 -3.26 12.37
N GLN A 52 3.74 -3.12 12.75
CA GLN A 52 4.18 -2.86 14.12
C GLN A 52 3.88 -1.43 14.60
N PHE A 53 3.56 -0.50 13.68
CA PHE A 53 3.22 0.88 13.99
C PHE A 53 1.71 1.12 13.96
N PRO A 54 1.18 1.93 14.89
CA PRO A 54 -0.22 2.34 14.81
C PRO A 54 -0.45 3.22 13.57
N VAL A 55 -1.68 3.19 13.03
CA VAL A 55 -2.03 3.81 11.74
C VAL A 55 -1.74 5.32 11.70
N ASP A 56 -1.85 6.03 12.83
CA ASP A 56 -1.53 7.46 12.93
C ASP A 56 -0.03 7.77 12.72
N LYS A 57 0.84 6.76 12.77
CA LYS A 57 2.28 6.87 12.49
C LYS A 57 2.64 6.57 11.05
N TRP A 58 1.76 5.94 10.28
CA TRP A 58 2.08 5.48 8.92
C TRP A 58 2.45 6.62 7.98
N TYR A 59 1.86 7.80 8.16
CA TYR A 59 2.25 8.99 7.39
C TYR A 59 3.74 9.31 7.52
N GLY A 60 4.30 9.17 8.73
CA GLY A 60 5.71 9.44 9.00
C GLY A 60 6.67 8.33 8.53
N LEU A 61 6.15 7.17 8.12
CA LEU A 61 6.95 6.10 7.53
C LEU A 61 7.29 6.38 6.06
N MET A 62 6.57 7.31 5.41
CA MET A 62 6.70 7.57 3.98
C MET A 62 7.50 8.86 3.74
N GLU A 63 8.52 8.78 2.90
CA GLU A 63 9.43 9.90 2.63
C GLU A 63 8.75 11.07 1.89
N ASN A 64 7.75 10.78 1.04
CA ASN A 64 7.03 11.77 0.24
C ASN A 64 5.64 12.10 0.82
N PRO A 65 5.40 13.33 1.30
CA PRO A 65 4.10 13.76 1.84
C PRO A 65 2.90 13.59 0.90
N THR A 66 3.10 13.80 -0.40
CA THR A 66 2.04 13.73 -1.42
C THR A 66 1.65 12.28 -1.67
N THR A 67 2.64 11.42 -1.90
CA THR A 67 2.42 9.98 -2.08
C THR A 67 1.83 9.36 -0.80
N ALA A 68 2.28 9.83 0.37
CA ALA A 68 1.77 9.35 1.65
C ALA A 68 0.28 9.61 1.82
N ASN A 69 -0.18 10.83 1.54
CA ASN A 69 -1.61 11.15 1.56
C ASN A 69 -2.38 10.24 0.60
N ALA A 70 -1.91 10.08 -0.64
CA ALA A 70 -2.59 9.26 -1.63
C ALA A 70 -2.70 7.77 -1.24
N ILE A 71 -1.65 7.20 -0.64
CA ILE A 71 -1.65 5.82 -0.15
C ILE A 71 -2.61 5.67 1.03
N LEU A 72 -2.53 6.57 2.02
CA LEU A 72 -3.38 6.50 3.21
C LEU A 72 -4.86 6.71 2.87
N ASP A 73 -5.18 7.61 1.95
CA ASP A 73 -6.56 7.79 1.48
C ASP A 73 -7.13 6.48 0.92
N ARG A 74 -6.33 5.72 0.17
CA ARG A 74 -6.80 4.46 -0.43
C ARG A 74 -6.81 3.28 0.52
N LEU A 75 -5.78 3.16 1.37
CA LEU A 75 -5.65 2.05 2.31
C LEU A 75 -6.49 2.24 3.56
N VAL A 76 -6.58 3.46 4.09
CA VAL A 76 -7.03 3.71 5.46
C VAL A 76 -8.42 4.31 5.54
N HIS A 77 -8.85 5.08 4.52
CA HIS A 77 -10.16 5.77 4.55
C HIS A 77 -11.33 4.78 4.69
N ASN A 78 -11.28 3.67 3.96
CA ASN A 78 -12.31 2.62 3.96
C ASN A 78 -11.90 1.36 4.76
N ALA A 79 -10.83 1.44 5.55
CA ALA A 79 -10.33 0.27 6.27
C ALA A 79 -11.14 -0.05 7.53
N HIS A 80 -11.33 -1.35 7.75
CA HIS A 80 -11.60 -1.88 9.08
C HIS A 80 -10.30 -1.97 9.87
N ARG A 81 -10.22 -1.23 10.98
CA ARG A 81 -9.03 -1.22 11.84
C ARG A 81 -9.23 -2.20 12.99
N LEU A 82 -8.32 -3.14 13.10
CA LEU A 82 -8.23 -4.07 14.23
C LEU A 82 -7.01 -3.67 15.05
N VAL A 83 -7.22 -3.30 16.31
CA VAL A 83 -6.13 -3.05 17.26
C VAL A 83 -6.05 -4.29 18.15
N LEU A 84 -4.92 -4.98 18.06
CA LEU A 84 -4.61 -6.21 18.80
C LEU A 84 -3.67 -5.92 19.97
#